data_AF-A0A2V9E393-F1
#
_entry.id   AF-A0A2V9E393-F1
#
_cell.length_a   1.000
_cell.length_b   1.000
_cell.length_c   1.000
_cell.angle_alpha   90.00
_cell.angle_beta   90.00
_cell.angle_gamma   90.00
#
_symmetry.space_group_name_H-M   'P 1'
#
loop_
_entity.id
_entity.type
_entity.pdbx_description
1 polymer ?
#
loop_
_entity_poly.entity_id
_entity_poly.type
_entity_poly.pdbx_seq_one_letter_code
_entity_poly.pdbx_strand_id
1 'polypeptide(L)' 'MGAGVAMFDYDDDGYQDLFFFNGARLLDPMPSGASPDKSDPRFWNRLYHNNRDGTFTERRWALQ' A
#
# COMPACT_ATOMS: atom_id res chain seq x y z
N MET A 1 -4.66 -4.88 -13.49
CA MET A 1 -3.87 -3.77 -12.91
C MET A 1 -4.82 -2.83 -12.20
N GLY A 2 -4.55 -2.52 -10.93
CA GLY A 2 -5.25 -1.48 -10.18
C GLY A 2 -4.28 -0.92 -9.14
N ALA A 3 -4.15 0.39 -9.09
CA ALA A 3 -3.34 1.09 -8.11
C ALA A 3 -4.04 2.41 -7.75
N GLY A 4 -3.74 2.94 -6.58
CA GLY A 4 -4.15 4.28 -6.22
C GLY A 4 -3.68 4.69 -4.85
N VAL A 5 -4.14 5.86 -4.44
CA VAL A 5 -3.68 6.56 -3.25
C VAL A 5 -4.88 7.05 -2.43
N ALA A 6 -4.76 6.94 -1.12
CA ALA A 6 -5.62 7.61 -0.16
C ALA A 6 -4.77 8.55 0.71
N MET A 7 -5.37 9.66 1.13
CA MET A 7 -4.76 10.64 2.03
C MET A 7 -5.67 10.81 3.23
N PHE A 8 -5.15 10.51 4.41
CA PHE A 8 -5.84 10.61 5.70
C PHE A 8 -4.80 10.71 6.83
N ASP A 9 -5.20 11.28 7.95
CA ASP A 9 -4.40 11.32 9.18
C ASP A 9 -4.59 9.99 9.92
N TYR A 10 -3.60 9.08 9.88
CA TYR A 10 -3.76 7.74 10.45
C TYR A 10 -3.35 7.64 11.92
N ASP A 11 -2.54 8.58 12.41
CA ASP A 11 -2.03 8.61 13.78
C ASP A 11 -2.52 9.81 14.63
N ASP A 12 -3.49 10.57 14.12
CA ASP A 12 -4.18 11.69 14.79
C ASP A 12 -3.20 12.80 15.20
N ASP A 13 -2.26 13.08 14.31
CA ASP A 13 -1.13 13.95 14.57
C ASP A 13 -1.32 15.36 13.97
N GLY A 14 -2.43 15.55 13.25
CA GLY A 14 -2.83 16.78 12.58
C GLY A 14 -2.29 16.92 11.16
N TYR A 15 -1.50 15.96 10.68
CA TYR A 15 -0.90 15.96 9.35
C TYR A 15 -1.42 14.79 8.52
N GLN A 16 -1.55 15.02 7.22
CA GLN A 16 -2.04 14.00 6.30
C GLN A 16 -0.91 13.06 5.89
N ASP A 17 -1.17 11.76 6.02
CA ASP A 17 -0.31 10.67 5.57
C ASP A 17 -0.78 10.12 4.23
N LEU A 18 0.08 9.33 3.57
CA LEU A 18 -0.21 8.75 2.26
C LEU A 18 -0.27 7.23 2.33
N PHE A 19 -1.37 6.66 1.83
CA PHE A 19 -1.53 5.22 1.68
C PHE A 19 -1.66 4.82 0.22
N PHE A 20 -0.71 4.01 -0.26
CA PHE A 20 -0.71 3.45 -1.61
C PHE A 20 -1.26 2.02 -1.58
N PHE A 21 -2.37 1.81 -2.27
CA PHE A 21 -2.90 0.47 -2.53
C PHE A 21 -2.34 -0.03 -3.86
N ASN A 22 -1.56 -1.11 -3.77
CA ASN A 22 -0.93 -1.73 -4.92
C ASN A 22 -1.76 -2.91 -5.42
N GLY A 23 -1.61 -3.18 -6.71
CA GLY A 23 -2.20 -4.33 -7.37
C GLY A 23 -1.60 -5.65 -6.89
N ALA A 24 -1.75 -6.69 -7.69
CA ALA A 24 -1.19 -8.01 -7.44
C ALA A 24 -0.64 -8.57 -8.76
N ARG A 25 0.18 -9.60 -8.67
CA ARG A 25 0.55 -10.37 -9.85
C ARG A 25 -0.70 -11.11 -10.35
N LEU A 26 -0.98 -10.92 -11.63
CA LEU A 26 -2.01 -11.66 -12.35
C LEU A 26 -1.33 -12.59 -13.34
N LEU A 27 -1.86 -13.81 -13.46
CA LEU A 27 -1.54 -14.76 -14.52
C LEU A 27 -2.48 -14.51 -15.70
N ASP A 28 -2.00 -14.78 -16.90
CA ASP A 28 -2.81 -14.70 -18.12
C ASP A 28 -2.68 -16.00 -18.93
N PRO A 29 -3.76 -16.81 -19.04
CA PRO A 29 -5.06 -16.60 -18.42
C PRO A 29 -5.04 -16.86 -16.91
N MET A 30 -5.91 -16.18 -16.16
CA MET A 30 -6.08 -16.46 -14.74
C MET A 30 -6.94 -17.74 -14.58
N PRO A 31 -6.46 -18.79 -13.88
CA PRO A 31 -7.27 -19.97 -13.63
C PRO A 31 -8.53 -19.62 -12.83
N SER A 32 -9.65 -20.25 -13.15
CA SER A 32 -10.88 -20.08 -12.38
C SER A 32 -10.66 -20.50 -10.93
N GLY A 33 -11.03 -19.63 -9.98
CA GLY A 33 -10.83 -19.85 -8.55
C GLY A 33 -9.44 -19.46 -8.01
N ALA A 34 -8.51 -19.03 -8.86
CA ALA A 34 -7.23 -18.50 -8.41
C ALA A 34 -7.39 -17.09 -7.81
N SER A 35 -6.68 -16.83 -6.71
CA SER A 35 -6.59 -15.49 -6.12
C SER A 35 -5.37 -14.73 -6.65
N PRO A 36 -5.42 -13.39 -6.77
CA PRO A 36 -4.25 -12.58 -7.12
C PRO A 36 -3.10 -12.77 -6.12
N ASP A 37 -1.89 -12.93 -6.63
CA ASP A 37 -0.70 -13.18 -5.81
C ASP A 37 -0.06 -11.87 -5.34
N LYS A 38 0.05 -11.72 -4.01
CA LYS A 38 0.68 -10.58 -3.32
C LYS A 38 1.94 -10.96 -2.52
N SER A 39 2.52 -12.13 -2.77
CA SER A 39 3.72 -12.61 -2.06
C SER A 39 4.97 -11.76 -2.35
N ASP A 40 5.04 -11.12 -3.52
CA ASP A 40 6.15 -10.23 -3.88
C ASP A 40 5.98 -8.83 -3.25
N PRO A 41 6.99 -8.30 -2.53
CA PRO A 41 6.93 -6.98 -1.88
C PRO A 41 6.59 -5.80 -2.78
N ARG A 42 6.71 -5.94 -4.10
CA ARG A 42 6.29 -4.92 -5.07
C ARG A 42 4.77 -4.73 -5.11
N PHE A 43 4.00 -5.70 -4.64
CA PHE A 43 2.52 -5.68 -4.62
C PHE A 43 1.95 -5.33 -3.23
N TRP A 44 2.81 -5.11 -2.24
CA TRP A 44 2.36 -4.73 -0.90
C TRP A 44 1.85 -3.30 -0.88
N ASN A 45 0.80 -3.07 -0.11
CA ASN A 45 0.34 -1.71 0.16
C ASN A 45 1.39 -0.99 1.03
N ARG A 46 1.51 0.33 0.88
CA ARG A 46 2.50 1.12 1.63
C ARG A 46 1.82 2.30 2.31
N LEU A 47 2.13 2.48 3.58
CA LEU A 47 1.78 3.68 4.34
C LEU A 47 3.04 4.54 4.49
N TYR A 48 2.92 5.81 4.20
CA TYR A 48 3.96 6.80 4.34
C TYR A 48 3.51 7.84 5.36
N HIS A 49 4.19 7.86 6.51
CA HIS A 49 3.93 8.82 7.57
C HIS A 49 4.59 10.16 7.26
N ASN A 50 3.88 11.26 7.46
CA ASN A 50 4.36 12.61 7.24
C ASN A 50 5.26 13.06 8.40
N ASN A 51 6.54 13.35 8.11
CA ASN A 51 7.50 13.77 9.14
C ASN A 51 7.37 15.26 9.51
N ARG A 52 6.39 15.99 8.96
CA ARG A 52 6.09 17.40 9.21
C ARG A 52 7.16 18.39 8.75
N ASP A 53 8.14 17.92 7.98
CA ASP A 53 9.24 18.69 7.41
C ASP A 53 9.29 18.60 5.87
N GLY A 54 8.18 18.15 5.26
CA GLY A 54 8.08 17.91 3.82
C GLY A 54 8.62 16.55 3.37
N THR A 55 9.07 15.70 4.30
CA THR A 55 9.50 14.32 4.02
C THR A 55 8.52 13.29 4.57
N PHE A 56 8.64 12.04 4.10
CA PHE A 56 7.78 10.93 4.52
C PHE A 56 8.59 9.68 4.87
N THR A 57 8.14 8.94 5.86
CA THR A 57 8.73 7.67 6.29
C THR A 57 7.80 6.51 5.99
N GLU A 58 8.27 5.48 5.27
CA GLU A 58 7.49 4.25 5.09
C GLU A 58 7.27 3.56 6.45
N ARG A 59 6.00 3.38 6.83
CA ARG A 59 5.60 2.57 7.98
C ARG A 59 5.33 1.15 7.52
N ARG A 60 6.23 0.23 7.89
CA ARG A 60 5.97 -1.21 7.75
C ARG A 60 5.18 -1.69 8.96
N TRP A 61 3.96 -2.14 8.74
CA TRP A 61 3.27 -2.93 9.75
C TRP A 61 3.80 -4.35 9.72
N ALA A 62 4.20 -4.86 10.88
CA ALA A 62 4.64 -6.24 11.06
C ALA A 62 3.44 -7.20 11.14
N LEU A 63 2.56 -7.23 10.14
CA LEU A 63 1.54 -8.28 10.02
C LEU A 63 1.26 -8.54 8.54
N GLN A 64 1.88 -9.60 8.03
CA GLN A 64 1.50 -10.36 6.84
C GLN A 64 1.55 -11.84 7.21
#